data_AF-A0A7V6WIL8-F1
#
_entry.id   AF-A0A7V6WIL8-F1
#
_cell.length_a   1.000
_cell.length_b   1.000
_cell.length_c   1.000
_cell.angle_alpha   90.00
_cell.angle_beta   90.00
_cell.angle_gamma   90.00
#
_symmetry.space_group_name_H-M   'P 1'
#
loop_
_entity.id
_entity.type
_entity.pdbx_description
1 polymer ?
#
loop_
_entity_poly.entity_id
_entity_poly.type
_entity_poly.pdbx_seq_one_letter_code
_entity_poly.pdbx_strand_id
1 'polypeptide(L)'
;MKKKLFLAFVLILMAILVVAGCKTEQPPAEQQGQTSESQPAEKNQEQSGVDGDLIFVSSADKENCEACHRKVSDDKDYSLAAGLKKLEGHPPTEAENGISDCVPCHQKEGDINLKKVIHVAHYSGDDNHFVTNYDGSCVHCHKLSTDGQVPVAGLEEPGTQFEIIKVASVDKSPGGCNDCHKKISDDKDYSLAAEIKKLESHPEVPSESVADCISCHIEGTPLALSAIMHKGHLLGEHYEKYGNSCINCHDQTNKMIVKGL
;
A
#
# COMPACT_ATOMS: atom_id res chain seq x y z
N MET A 1 -9.83 -22.01 57.69
CA MET A 1 -10.88 -21.08 57.23
C MET A 1 -11.17 -20.08 58.35
N LYS A 2 -10.65 -18.83 58.31
CA LYS A 2 -10.94 -17.69 59.22
C LYS A 2 -9.86 -16.57 59.14
N LYS A 3 -9.54 -16.07 57.93
CA LYS A 3 -8.65 -14.88 57.76
C LYS A 3 -9.01 -13.98 56.57
N LYS A 4 -10.22 -14.11 56.01
CA LYS A 4 -10.69 -13.31 54.88
C LYS A 4 -12.01 -12.61 55.24
N LEU A 5 -12.03 -11.78 56.27
CA LEU A 5 -13.19 -10.93 56.57
C LEU A 5 -12.83 -9.83 57.60
N PHE A 6 -11.82 -9.00 57.35
CA PHE A 6 -11.62 -7.81 58.22
C PHE A 6 -10.87 -6.63 57.59
N LEU A 7 -10.58 -6.64 56.28
CA LEU A 7 -9.84 -5.54 55.63
C LEU A 7 -10.64 -4.91 54.49
N ALA A 8 -11.91 -4.61 54.77
CA ALA A 8 -12.83 -3.95 53.82
C ALA A 8 -13.41 -2.63 54.36
N PHE A 9 -12.82 -2.02 55.41
CA PHE A 9 -13.45 -0.87 56.07
C PHE A 9 -12.50 0.21 56.61
N VAL A 10 -11.26 0.27 56.11
CA VAL A 10 -10.29 1.30 56.54
C VAL A 10 -9.87 2.13 55.34
N LEU A 11 -10.35 3.37 55.34
CA LEU A 11 -9.82 4.54 54.62
C LEU A 11 -10.30 4.81 53.18
N ILE A 12 -11.62 4.78 53.00
CA ILE A 12 -12.33 5.84 52.28
C ILE A 12 -12.28 7.11 53.18
N LEU A 13 -11.19 7.88 53.14
CA LEU A 13 -11.10 9.26 53.67
C LEU A 13 -9.71 9.86 53.38
N MET A 14 -9.52 10.46 52.21
CA MET A 14 -8.55 11.54 51.97
C MET A 14 -8.90 12.20 50.64
N ALA A 15 -9.93 13.05 50.73
CA ALA A 15 -10.27 14.03 49.73
C ALA A 15 -9.40 15.29 49.93
N ILE A 16 -9.12 15.98 48.83
CA ILE A 16 -8.73 17.41 48.74
C ILE A 16 -7.26 17.71 49.05
N LEU A 17 -6.44 17.73 47.99
CA LEU A 17 -5.29 18.63 47.92
C LEU A 17 -5.36 19.45 46.63
N VAL A 18 -5.59 20.74 46.85
CA VAL A 18 -5.58 21.87 45.93
C VAL A 18 -4.20 21.96 45.26
N VAL A 19 -4.14 21.94 43.93
CA VAL A 19 -3.00 22.45 43.17
C VAL A 19 -3.43 23.74 42.49
N ALA A 20 -3.12 24.84 43.17
CA ALA A 20 -3.14 26.18 42.62
C ALA A 20 -1.82 26.43 41.87
N GLY A 21 -1.94 26.92 40.63
CA GLY A 21 -1.08 27.95 40.05
C GLY A 21 0.38 27.62 39.72
N CYS A 22 0.68 27.56 38.41
CA CYS A 22 1.84 28.24 37.83
C CYS A 22 1.47 28.70 36.42
N LYS A 23 1.04 29.96 36.31
CA LYS A 23 0.93 30.69 35.04
C LYS A 23 2.29 31.35 34.83
N THR A 24 3.09 30.80 33.93
CA THR A 24 4.37 31.39 33.55
C THR A 24 4.12 32.33 32.38
N GLU A 25 4.23 33.63 32.64
CA GLU A 25 4.28 34.66 31.60
C GLU A 25 5.60 34.53 30.84
N GLN A 26 5.51 34.41 29.53
CA GLN A 26 6.65 34.38 28.62
C GLN A 26 6.94 35.81 28.16
N PRO A 27 8.16 36.33 28.30
CA PRO A 27 8.52 37.65 27.78
C PRO A 27 8.68 37.62 26.24
N PRO A 28 8.57 38.77 25.56
CA PRO A 28 8.66 38.83 24.11
C PRO A 28 10.11 38.66 23.67
N ALA A 29 10.40 37.59 22.94
CA ALA A 29 11.68 37.40 22.27
C ALA A 29 11.63 38.06 20.89
N GLU A 30 12.18 39.28 20.86
CA GLU A 30 12.67 39.98 19.69
C GLU A 30 13.98 39.32 19.24
N GLN A 31 14.03 38.75 18.03
CA GLN A 31 15.26 38.51 17.26
C GLN A 31 14.86 38.22 15.80
N GLN A 32 15.10 39.18 14.91
CA GLN A 32 16.30 39.29 14.07
C GLN A 32 16.25 38.36 12.86
N GLY A 33 16.19 39.00 11.69
CA GLY A 33 16.25 38.35 10.40
C GLY A 33 17.53 37.54 10.22
N GLN A 34 17.33 36.30 9.84
CA GLN A 34 18.29 35.54 9.05
C GLN A 34 17.51 34.97 7.86
N THR A 35 17.81 35.52 6.71
CA THR A 35 17.53 34.94 5.40
C THR A 35 18.25 33.60 5.33
N SER A 36 17.49 32.51 5.43
CA SER A 36 17.91 31.20 4.98
C SER A 36 17.04 30.86 3.78
N GLU A 37 17.63 30.97 2.59
CA GLU A 37 17.10 30.41 1.36
C GLU A 37 16.96 28.89 1.53
N SER A 38 15.78 28.45 1.98
CA SER A 38 15.31 27.10 1.74
C SER A 38 14.71 27.08 0.34
N GLN A 39 15.52 26.63 -0.63
CA GLN A 39 15.02 26.22 -1.94
C GLN A 39 13.99 25.09 -1.75
N PRO A 40 12.77 25.21 -2.27
CA PRO A 40 11.91 24.05 -2.40
C PRO A 40 12.52 23.16 -3.48
N ALA A 41 12.82 21.90 -3.13
CA ALA A 41 13.01 20.85 -4.11
C ALA A 41 11.65 20.48 -4.71
N GLU A 42 11.06 21.39 -5.48
CA GLU A 42 10.12 21.05 -6.54
C GLU A 42 10.93 20.42 -7.67
N LYS A 43 11.16 19.11 -7.57
CA LYS A 43 11.17 18.31 -8.79
C LYS A 43 9.73 17.92 -9.05
N ASN A 44 9.03 18.81 -9.75
CA ASN A 44 7.95 18.41 -10.64
C ASN A 44 8.47 17.24 -11.48
N GLN A 45 8.08 16.02 -11.14
CA GLN A 45 7.85 15.04 -12.18
C GLN A 45 6.68 15.60 -12.97
N GLU A 46 7.02 16.32 -14.04
CA GLU A 46 6.14 16.56 -15.17
C GLU A 46 5.73 15.17 -15.68
N GLN A 47 4.71 14.59 -15.06
CA GLN A 47 3.89 13.56 -15.68
C GLN A 47 3.23 14.26 -16.85
N SER A 48 3.95 14.25 -17.97
CA SER A 48 3.47 14.72 -19.25
C SER A 48 2.11 14.06 -19.49
N GLY A 49 1.05 14.87 -19.40
CA GLY A 49 -0.27 14.55 -19.91
C GLY A 49 -0.17 14.43 -21.42
N VAL A 50 0.35 13.31 -21.88
CA VAL A 50 0.30 12.91 -23.28
C VAL A 50 -0.81 11.87 -23.35
N ASP A 51 -1.76 12.10 -24.25
CA ASP A 51 -2.67 11.10 -24.80
C ASP A 51 -1.85 10.02 -25.55
N GLY A 52 -0.90 9.39 -24.84
CA GLY A 52 -0.16 8.23 -25.31
C GLY A 52 -1.02 7.00 -25.13
N ASP A 53 -0.96 6.10 -26.13
CA ASP A 53 -1.63 4.81 -26.06
C ASP A 53 -1.24 4.08 -24.76
N LEU A 54 -2.25 3.52 -24.09
CA LEU A 54 -2.03 2.71 -22.89
C LEU A 54 -1.23 1.46 -23.26
N ILE A 55 -0.03 1.33 -22.70
CA ILE A 55 0.76 0.10 -22.80
C ILE A 55 0.29 -0.84 -21.68
N PHE A 56 -0.31 -1.96 -22.07
CA PHE A 56 -0.80 -2.96 -21.14
C PHE A 56 0.21 -4.10 -20.99
N VAL A 57 0.48 -4.47 -19.73
CA VAL A 57 1.23 -5.66 -19.34
C VAL A 57 0.26 -6.71 -18.81
N SER A 58 0.34 -7.92 -19.37
CA SER A 58 -0.49 -9.06 -18.97
C SER A 58 0.16 -9.83 -17.82
N SER A 59 -0.63 -10.24 -16.83
CA SER A 59 -0.18 -11.15 -15.77
C SER A 59 0.08 -12.59 -16.27
N ALA A 60 -0.41 -12.96 -17.46
CA ALA A 60 -0.20 -14.29 -18.02
C ALA A 60 1.24 -14.56 -18.46
N ASP A 61 1.98 -13.50 -18.80
CA ASP A 61 3.26 -13.62 -19.49
C ASP A 61 4.46 -13.68 -18.54
N LYS A 62 4.23 -13.67 -17.23
CA LYS A 62 5.27 -13.42 -16.23
C LYS A 62 5.30 -14.49 -15.16
N GLU A 63 6.51 -15.02 -15.01
CA GLU A 63 6.85 -15.93 -13.92
C GLU A 63 7.38 -15.11 -12.72
N ASN A 64 7.50 -15.79 -11.59
CA ASN A 64 7.95 -15.32 -10.28
C ASN A 64 9.28 -14.54 -10.27
N CYS A 65 9.76 -14.17 -9.08
CA CYS A 65 11.00 -13.39 -8.87
C CYS A 65 12.19 -13.90 -9.69
N GLU A 66 12.30 -15.22 -9.86
CA GLU A 66 13.35 -15.94 -10.56
C GLU A 66 13.36 -15.67 -12.08
N ALA A 67 12.26 -15.20 -12.66
CA ALA A 67 12.20 -14.78 -14.06
C ALA A 67 13.23 -13.69 -14.36
N CYS A 68 13.45 -12.79 -13.40
CA CYS A 68 14.44 -11.70 -13.48
C CYS A 68 15.68 -11.99 -12.62
N HIS A 69 15.49 -12.56 -11.44
CA HIS A 69 16.57 -12.85 -10.49
C HIS A 69 17.17 -14.23 -10.71
N ARG A 70 18.00 -14.34 -11.76
CA ARG A 70 18.67 -15.58 -12.15
C ARG A 70 20.12 -15.36 -12.57
N LYS A 71 20.88 -16.44 -12.57
CA LYS A 71 22.20 -16.47 -13.21
C LYS A 71 22.02 -16.47 -14.72
N VAL A 72 22.59 -15.48 -15.40
CA VAL A 72 22.50 -15.32 -16.86
C VAL A 72 23.76 -15.88 -17.54
N SER A 73 24.92 -15.74 -16.91
CA SER A 73 26.20 -16.31 -17.35
C SER A 73 27.16 -16.44 -16.17
N ASP A 74 28.34 -17.02 -16.36
CA ASP A 74 29.33 -17.18 -15.29
C ASP A 74 29.83 -15.87 -14.69
N ASP A 75 29.85 -14.80 -15.49
CA ASP A 75 30.21 -13.45 -15.10
C ASP A 75 29.00 -12.57 -14.71
N LYS A 76 27.77 -13.04 -14.92
CA LYS A 76 26.54 -12.27 -14.65
C LYS A 76 25.54 -13.11 -13.85
N ASP A 77 25.63 -12.94 -12.54
CA ASP A 77 24.71 -13.55 -11.59
C ASP A 77 23.81 -12.48 -10.94
N TYR A 78 22.54 -12.49 -11.32
CA TYR A 78 21.49 -11.63 -10.75
C TYR A 78 20.54 -12.42 -9.84
N SER A 79 20.90 -13.65 -9.46
CA SER A 79 20.12 -14.44 -8.51
C SER A 79 19.93 -13.68 -7.20
N LEU A 80 18.84 -14.01 -6.49
CA LEU A 80 18.58 -13.45 -5.16
C LEU A 80 19.77 -13.68 -4.23
N ALA A 81 20.33 -14.89 -4.20
CA ALA A 81 21.51 -15.22 -3.40
C ALA A 81 22.73 -14.32 -3.71
N ALA A 82 23.00 -14.04 -5.00
CA ALA A 82 24.08 -13.15 -5.40
C ALA A 82 23.80 -11.68 -5.03
N GLY A 83 22.54 -11.24 -5.10
CA GLY A 83 22.11 -9.93 -4.65
C GLY A 83 22.27 -9.73 -3.15
N LEU A 84 21.82 -10.70 -2.34
CA LEU A 84 21.88 -10.65 -0.88
C LEU A 84 23.31 -10.55 -0.34
N LYS A 85 24.28 -11.21 -1.00
CA LYS A 85 25.72 -11.10 -0.66
C LYS A 85 26.29 -9.68 -0.81
N LYS A 86 25.62 -8.82 -1.57
CA LYS A 86 26.02 -7.41 -1.79
C LYS A 86 25.34 -6.44 -0.82
N LEU A 87 24.36 -6.90 -0.03
CA LEU A 87 23.65 -6.06 0.92
C LEU A 87 24.45 -5.98 2.23
N GLU A 88 24.99 -4.79 2.51
CA GLU A 88 25.69 -4.53 3.77
C GLU A 88 24.73 -4.71 4.97
N GLY A 89 25.16 -5.48 5.96
CA GLY A 89 24.38 -5.75 7.17
C GLY A 89 23.27 -6.80 7.04
N HIS A 90 23.00 -7.35 5.84
CA HIS A 90 22.09 -8.48 5.70
C HIS A 90 22.78 -9.78 6.15
N PRO A 91 22.13 -10.63 6.96
CA PRO A 91 22.72 -11.90 7.36
C PRO A 91 22.93 -12.80 6.12
N PRO A 92 23.99 -13.64 6.10
CA PRO A 92 24.16 -14.61 5.03
C PRO A 92 22.95 -15.54 4.96
N THR A 93 22.34 -15.63 3.78
CA THR A 93 21.26 -16.55 3.46
C THR A 93 21.41 -16.99 2.00
N GLU A 94 21.08 -18.24 1.71
CA GLU A 94 21.26 -18.82 0.38
C GLU A 94 20.03 -18.66 -0.52
N ALA A 95 18.87 -18.25 0.02
CA ALA A 95 17.61 -18.06 -0.72
C ALA A 95 17.27 -19.22 -1.68
N GLU A 96 17.43 -20.46 -1.19
CA GLU A 96 17.25 -21.69 -1.97
C GLU A 96 15.80 -21.89 -2.44
N ASN A 97 14.82 -21.43 -1.66
CA ASN A 97 13.39 -21.49 -1.95
C ASN A 97 12.84 -20.14 -2.44
N GLY A 98 13.72 -19.29 -2.98
CA GLY A 98 13.35 -18.00 -3.55
C GLY A 98 12.82 -17.03 -2.51
N ILE A 99 11.80 -16.25 -2.88
CA ILE A 99 11.25 -15.19 -2.03
C ILE A 99 10.64 -15.70 -0.71
N SER A 100 10.22 -16.97 -0.67
CA SER A 100 9.67 -17.59 0.53
C SER A 100 10.68 -17.65 1.70
N ASP A 101 11.98 -17.76 1.40
CA ASP A 101 13.05 -17.75 2.41
C ASP A 101 13.24 -16.38 3.07
N CYS A 102 12.76 -15.31 2.45
CA CYS A 102 12.84 -13.96 3.00
C CYS A 102 11.75 -13.73 4.06
N VAL A 103 10.60 -14.40 3.91
CA VAL A 103 9.42 -14.15 4.74
C VAL A 103 9.73 -14.30 6.23
N PRO A 104 10.34 -15.38 6.76
CA PRO A 104 10.53 -15.59 8.20
C PRO A 104 11.18 -14.42 8.96
N CYS A 105 12.12 -13.70 8.32
CA CYS A 105 12.80 -12.56 8.93
C CYS A 105 12.08 -11.23 8.71
N HIS A 106 11.29 -11.13 7.63
CA HIS A 106 10.68 -9.89 7.16
C HIS A 106 9.14 -9.85 7.33
N GLN A 107 8.57 -10.66 8.24
CA GLN A 107 7.10 -10.79 8.44
C GLN A 107 6.42 -9.60 9.11
N LYS A 108 7.13 -8.85 9.96
CA LYS A 108 6.52 -7.88 10.87
C LYS A 108 6.38 -6.50 10.23
N GLU A 109 5.36 -5.75 10.68
CA GLU A 109 5.28 -4.31 10.44
C GLU A 109 6.57 -3.62 10.91
N GLY A 110 7.00 -2.59 10.17
CA GLY A 110 8.22 -1.84 10.44
C GLY A 110 9.07 -1.60 9.20
N ASP A 111 10.28 -1.07 9.43
CA ASP A 111 11.12 -0.60 8.34
C ASP A 111 11.73 -1.70 7.48
N ILE A 112 11.84 -2.91 8.04
CA ILE A 112 12.35 -4.09 7.33
C ILE A 112 11.23 -5.02 6.88
N ASN A 113 9.97 -4.59 6.85
CA ASN A 113 8.89 -5.43 6.33
C ASN A 113 9.16 -5.82 4.86
N LEU A 114 8.87 -7.07 4.48
CA LEU A 114 9.20 -7.61 3.15
C LEU A 114 8.61 -6.77 2.01
N LYS A 115 7.33 -6.36 2.14
CA LYS A 115 6.64 -5.50 1.17
C LYS A 115 7.41 -4.20 0.97
N LYS A 116 7.80 -3.56 2.08
CA LYS A 116 8.49 -2.26 2.05
C LYS A 116 9.86 -2.41 1.39
N VAL A 117 10.67 -3.38 1.80
CA VAL A 117 12.04 -3.53 1.28
C VAL A 117 12.07 -3.87 -0.21
N ILE A 118 11.14 -4.72 -0.68
CA ILE A 118 11.05 -5.07 -2.11
C ILE A 118 10.63 -3.86 -2.92
N HIS A 119 9.59 -3.13 -2.51
CA HIS A 119 9.16 -1.94 -3.25
C HIS A 119 10.25 -0.86 -3.28
N VAL A 120 10.92 -0.60 -2.16
CA VAL A 120 12.06 0.34 -2.12
C VAL A 120 13.12 -0.08 -3.15
N ALA A 121 13.52 -1.35 -3.13
CA ALA A 121 14.56 -1.85 -4.03
C ALA A 121 14.18 -1.74 -5.52
N HIS A 122 12.89 -1.80 -5.84
CA HIS A 122 12.40 -1.79 -7.22
C HIS A 122 11.79 -0.46 -7.67
N TYR A 123 11.56 0.51 -6.79
CA TYR A 123 10.99 1.83 -7.16
C TYR A 123 11.84 3.02 -6.75
N SER A 124 13.00 2.80 -6.12
CA SER A 124 13.93 3.87 -5.76
C SER A 124 15.12 3.97 -6.71
N GLY A 125 15.83 5.11 -6.69
CA GLY A 125 17.05 5.36 -7.46
C GLY A 125 16.81 6.01 -8.83
N ASP A 126 17.79 6.80 -9.29
CA ASP A 126 17.70 7.56 -10.54
C ASP A 126 17.78 6.66 -11.80
N ASP A 127 18.46 5.50 -11.71
CA ASP A 127 18.59 4.50 -12.77
C ASP A 127 17.76 3.24 -12.47
N ASN A 128 16.46 3.43 -12.20
CA ASN A 128 15.60 2.33 -11.80
C ASN A 128 15.32 1.37 -12.97
N HIS A 129 15.99 0.22 -12.96
CA HIS A 129 15.84 -0.82 -14.00
C HIS A 129 14.43 -1.41 -14.08
N PHE A 130 13.70 -1.49 -12.97
CA PHE A 130 12.35 -2.03 -12.98
C PHE A 130 11.38 -1.08 -13.70
N VAL A 131 11.41 0.21 -13.35
CA VAL A 131 10.60 1.23 -14.02
C VAL A 131 10.99 1.35 -15.50
N THR A 132 12.29 1.35 -15.81
CA THR A 132 12.78 1.59 -17.17
C THR A 132 12.54 0.42 -18.13
N ASN A 133 12.72 -0.82 -17.67
CA ASN A 133 12.67 -2.01 -18.55
C ASN A 133 11.37 -2.80 -18.46
N TYR A 134 10.57 -2.55 -17.42
CA TYR A 134 9.34 -3.31 -17.12
C TYR A 134 8.16 -2.38 -16.84
N ASP A 135 8.30 -1.10 -17.22
CA ASP A 135 7.33 -0.03 -17.04
C ASP A 135 6.86 0.14 -15.58
N GLY A 136 7.56 -0.42 -14.59
CA GLY A 136 7.08 -0.42 -13.20
C GLY A 136 5.76 -1.19 -13.02
N SER A 137 5.47 -2.19 -13.86
CA SER A 137 4.16 -2.86 -13.81
C SER A 137 4.03 -3.85 -12.66
N CYS A 138 3.02 -3.66 -11.81
CA CYS A 138 2.82 -4.44 -10.59
C CYS A 138 2.63 -5.95 -10.84
N VAL A 139 2.08 -6.32 -12.01
CA VAL A 139 1.82 -7.72 -12.37
C VAL A 139 3.08 -8.51 -12.73
N HIS A 140 4.26 -7.87 -12.73
CA HIS A 140 5.54 -8.58 -12.78
C HIS A 140 5.85 -9.33 -11.48
N CYS A 141 5.31 -8.88 -10.35
CA CYS A 141 5.53 -9.51 -9.05
C CYS A 141 4.23 -10.02 -8.44
N HIS A 142 3.08 -9.42 -8.78
CA HIS A 142 1.79 -9.78 -8.22
C HIS A 142 0.90 -10.52 -9.20
N LYS A 143 0.03 -11.37 -8.67
CA LYS A 143 -1.05 -12.03 -9.40
C LYS A 143 -2.39 -11.62 -8.81
N LEU A 144 -3.46 -11.62 -9.59
CA LEU A 144 -4.82 -11.45 -9.07
C LEU A 144 -5.46 -12.83 -8.92
N SER A 145 -5.83 -13.22 -7.70
CA SER A 145 -6.59 -14.45 -7.48
C SER A 145 -8.09 -14.24 -7.76
N THR A 146 -8.82 -15.33 -7.98
CA THR A 146 -10.26 -15.30 -8.32
C THR A 146 -11.16 -14.78 -7.19
N ASP A 147 -10.65 -14.77 -5.96
CA ASP A 147 -11.28 -14.17 -4.77
C ASP A 147 -10.90 -12.68 -4.57
N GLY A 148 -10.06 -12.12 -5.46
CA GLY A 148 -9.68 -10.70 -5.46
C GLY A 148 -8.42 -10.37 -4.67
N GLN A 149 -7.75 -11.36 -4.05
CA GLN A 149 -6.46 -11.12 -3.42
C GLN A 149 -5.37 -10.85 -4.47
N VAL A 150 -4.34 -10.08 -4.08
CA VAL A 150 -3.22 -9.73 -4.96
C VAL A 150 -1.89 -10.23 -4.37
N PRO A 151 -1.71 -11.56 -4.23
CA PRO A 151 -0.48 -12.10 -3.65
C PRO A 151 0.74 -11.83 -4.52
N VAL A 152 1.91 -11.83 -3.88
CA VAL A 152 3.21 -11.87 -4.58
C VAL A 152 3.40 -13.28 -5.14
N ALA A 153 3.80 -13.38 -6.41
CA ALA A 153 4.10 -14.63 -7.07
C ALA A 153 5.20 -15.42 -6.32
N GLY A 154 4.91 -16.67 -5.99
CA GLY A 154 5.74 -17.53 -5.14
C GLY A 154 5.38 -17.48 -3.65
N LEU A 155 4.47 -16.59 -3.23
CA LEU A 155 3.99 -16.48 -1.84
C LEU A 155 2.48 -16.76 -1.69
N GLU A 156 1.82 -17.18 -2.77
CA GLU A 156 0.41 -17.61 -2.73
C GLU A 156 0.19 -18.92 -1.97
N GLU A 157 -1.03 -19.09 -1.43
CA GLU A 157 -1.46 -20.36 -0.83
C GLU A 157 -1.56 -21.45 -1.91
N PRO A 158 -1.16 -22.71 -1.61
CA PRO A 158 -1.29 -23.82 -2.55
C PRO A 158 -2.73 -24.00 -3.06
N GLY A 159 -2.89 -24.13 -4.37
CA GLY A 159 -4.20 -24.31 -5.02
C GLY A 159 -4.96 -23.02 -5.32
N THR A 160 -4.40 -21.85 -4.99
CA THR A 160 -4.96 -20.55 -5.38
C THR A 160 -5.17 -20.49 -6.90
N GLN A 161 -6.38 -20.07 -7.30
CA GLN A 161 -6.72 -19.85 -8.70
C GLN A 161 -6.52 -18.39 -9.06
N PHE A 162 -6.08 -18.12 -10.29
CA PHE A 162 -5.71 -16.77 -10.74
C PHE A 162 -6.49 -16.34 -11.97
N GLU A 163 -6.77 -15.03 -12.01
CA GLU A 163 -7.30 -14.34 -13.18
C GLU A 163 -6.17 -13.70 -13.97
N ILE A 164 -6.30 -13.71 -15.30
CA ILE A 164 -5.39 -12.97 -16.17
C ILE A 164 -5.90 -11.54 -16.25
N ILE A 165 -5.08 -10.59 -15.79
CA ILE A 165 -5.37 -9.16 -15.88
C ILE A 165 -4.32 -8.46 -16.73
N LYS A 166 -4.73 -7.35 -17.32
CA LYS A 166 -3.88 -6.44 -18.06
C LYS A 166 -3.88 -5.10 -17.35
N VAL A 167 -2.69 -4.61 -16.99
CA VAL A 167 -2.54 -3.32 -16.31
C VAL A 167 -1.57 -2.43 -17.07
N ALA A 168 -1.86 -1.14 -17.08
CA ALA A 168 -0.95 -0.10 -17.53
C ALA A 168 -0.27 0.55 -16.31
N SER A 169 0.89 1.15 -16.53
CA SER A 169 1.68 1.79 -15.47
C SER A 169 1.55 3.30 -15.45
N VAL A 170 0.36 3.81 -15.79
CA VAL A 170 0.07 5.25 -15.80
C VAL A 170 -0.94 5.60 -14.72
N ASP A 171 -0.66 6.66 -14.00
CA ASP A 171 -1.59 7.24 -13.04
C ASP A 171 -2.52 8.23 -13.75
N LYS A 172 -3.73 7.78 -14.05
CA LYS A 172 -4.83 8.61 -14.58
C LYS A 172 -5.75 9.12 -13.47
N SER A 173 -5.43 8.83 -12.20
CA SER A 173 -6.25 9.19 -11.05
C SER A 173 -5.38 9.63 -9.86
N PRO A 174 -4.65 10.76 -9.98
CA PRO A 174 -3.78 11.25 -8.91
C PRO A 174 -4.55 11.56 -7.61
N GLY A 175 -5.83 11.94 -7.70
CA GLY A 175 -6.74 12.14 -6.57
C GLY A 175 -7.36 10.85 -6.01
N GLY A 176 -6.98 9.68 -6.56
CA GLY A 176 -7.44 8.38 -6.09
C GLY A 176 -8.92 8.14 -6.35
N CYS A 177 -9.60 7.56 -5.36
CA CYS A 177 -10.99 7.12 -5.48
C CYS A 177 -11.92 8.26 -5.92
N ASN A 178 -11.68 9.49 -5.44
CA ASN A 178 -12.54 10.64 -5.70
C ASN A 178 -12.45 11.15 -7.15
N ASP A 179 -11.42 10.77 -7.91
CA ASP A 179 -11.34 11.15 -9.33
C ASP A 179 -12.42 10.46 -10.16
N CYS A 180 -12.79 9.24 -9.77
CA CYS A 180 -13.80 8.41 -10.43
C CYS A 180 -15.13 8.40 -9.67
N HIS A 181 -15.10 8.26 -8.34
CA HIS A 181 -16.29 8.13 -7.49
C HIS A 181 -16.84 9.48 -7.04
N LYS A 182 -17.43 10.21 -7.98
CA LYS A 182 -18.03 11.53 -7.74
C LYS A 182 -19.35 11.71 -8.48
N LYS A 183 -20.15 12.67 -8.04
CA LYS A 183 -21.33 13.12 -8.77
C LYS A 183 -20.88 13.93 -10.00
N ILE A 184 -21.27 13.48 -11.18
CA ILE A 184 -20.91 14.13 -12.46
C ILE A 184 -22.02 15.09 -12.90
N SER A 185 -23.27 14.72 -12.68
CA SER A 185 -24.46 15.53 -12.97
C SER A 185 -25.64 15.07 -12.11
N ASP A 186 -26.79 15.75 -12.19
CA ASP A 186 -27.98 15.38 -11.41
C ASP A 186 -28.54 13.99 -11.75
N ASP A 187 -28.32 13.52 -12.98
CA ASP A 187 -28.70 12.19 -13.48
C ASP A 187 -27.58 11.15 -13.40
N LYS A 188 -26.34 11.56 -13.08
CA LYS A 188 -25.16 10.68 -13.03
C LYS A 188 -24.38 10.89 -11.75
N ASP A 189 -24.71 10.07 -10.76
CA ASP A 189 -24.02 10.01 -9.48
C ASP A 189 -23.27 8.69 -9.33
N TYR A 190 -21.94 8.78 -9.38
CA TYR A 190 -21.01 7.67 -9.15
C TYR A 190 -20.30 7.77 -7.79
N SER A 191 -20.77 8.66 -6.90
CA SER A 191 -20.24 8.75 -5.55
C SER A 191 -20.32 7.40 -4.83
N LEU A 192 -19.42 7.17 -3.87
CA LEU A 192 -19.39 5.93 -3.09
C LEU A 192 -20.75 5.64 -2.46
N ALA A 193 -21.38 6.63 -1.83
CA ALA A 193 -22.73 6.51 -1.28
C ALA A 193 -23.79 6.09 -2.32
N ALA A 194 -23.72 6.62 -3.55
CA ALA A 194 -24.66 6.27 -4.62
C ALA A 194 -24.42 4.85 -5.16
N GLU A 195 -23.16 4.43 -5.30
CA GLU A 195 -22.80 3.08 -5.77
C GLU A 195 -23.15 2.01 -4.73
N ILE A 196 -22.85 2.24 -3.45
CA ILE A 196 -23.16 1.30 -2.37
C ILE A 196 -24.66 1.03 -2.26
N LYS A 197 -25.50 2.06 -2.48
CA LYS A 197 -26.97 1.91 -2.50
C LYS A 197 -27.49 0.96 -3.58
N LYS A 198 -26.71 0.70 -4.63
CA LYS A 198 -27.06 -0.22 -5.71
C LYS A 198 -26.70 -1.67 -5.38
N LEU A 199 -25.90 -1.91 -4.34
CA LEU A 199 -25.48 -3.25 -3.94
C LEU A 199 -26.62 -3.97 -3.21
N GLU A 200 -27.04 -5.10 -3.75
CA GLU A 200 -28.05 -5.93 -3.10
C GLU A 200 -27.51 -6.45 -1.76
N SER A 201 -28.30 -6.28 -0.69
CA SER A 201 -27.97 -6.73 0.67
C SER A 201 -26.78 -6.02 1.36
N HIS A 202 -26.24 -4.93 0.79
CA HIS A 202 -25.30 -4.08 1.53
C HIS A 202 -26.06 -3.15 2.48
N PRO A 203 -25.65 -3.00 3.76
CA PRO A 203 -26.29 -2.04 4.67
C PRO A 203 -26.14 -0.61 4.15
N GLU A 204 -27.16 0.23 4.35
CA GLU A 204 -27.05 1.64 4.04
C GLU A 204 -26.08 2.29 5.02
N VAL A 205 -24.95 2.77 4.48
CA VAL A 205 -23.93 3.49 5.22
C VAL A 205 -23.71 4.85 4.56
N PRO A 206 -23.64 5.95 5.33
CA PRO A 206 -23.12 7.20 4.78
C PRO A 206 -21.63 6.97 4.52
N SER A 207 -21.25 6.89 3.24
CA SER A 207 -19.86 6.74 2.83
C SER A 207 -19.45 7.97 2.03
N GLU A 208 -18.69 8.82 2.69
CA GLU A 208 -18.07 10.01 2.09
C GLU A 208 -16.61 9.72 1.72
N SER A 209 -16.03 8.64 2.27
CA SER A 209 -14.68 8.20 1.98
C SER A 209 -14.56 6.67 2.02
N VAL A 210 -13.48 6.16 1.40
CA VAL A 210 -13.12 4.73 1.48
C VAL A 210 -12.75 4.31 2.90
N ALA A 211 -12.32 5.25 3.75
CA ALA A 211 -12.00 4.97 5.15
C ALA A 211 -13.22 4.46 5.93
N ASP A 212 -14.42 4.91 5.56
CA ASP A 212 -15.67 4.48 6.19
C ASP A 212 -15.91 2.97 6.02
N CYS A 213 -15.44 2.41 4.90
CA CYS A 213 -15.63 1.00 4.54
C CYS A 213 -14.76 0.05 5.37
N ILE A 214 -13.57 0.48 5.80
CA ILE A 214 -12.57 -0.37 6.46
C ILE A 214 -13.05 -0.89 7.82
N SER A 215 -13.95 -0.15 8.47
CA SER A 215 -14.54 -0.55 9.75
C SER A 215 -15.32 -1.87 9.68
N CYS A 216 -15.90 -2.19 8.50
CA CYS A 216 -16.63 -3.43 8.26
C CYS A 216 -15.85 -4.42 7.39
N HIS A 217 -15.04 -3.92 6.45
CA HIS A 217 -14.32 -4.72 5.46
C HIS A 217 -12.86 -4.98 5.86
N ILE A 218 -12.69 -5.66 6.99
CA ILE A 218 -11.38 -5.88 7.61
C ILE A 218 -10.53 -6.86 6.78
N GLU A 219 -9.24 -6.55 6.66
CA GLU A 219 -8.24 -7.39 5.99
C GLU A 219 -8.15 -8.79 6.61
N GLY A 220 -7.74 -9.78 5.79
CA GLY A 220 -7.65 -11.18 6.21
C GLY A 220 -9.01 -11.90 6.32
N THR A 221 -10.10 -11.26 5.92
CA THR A 221 -11.42 -11.89 5.79
C THR A 221 -11.81 -12.04 4.31
N PRO A 222 -12.75 -12.94 3.97
CA PRO A 222 -13.30 -13.03 2.61
C PRO A 222 -14.00 -11.73 2.13
N LEU A 223 -14.31 -10.82 3.05
CA LEU A 223 -14.93 -9.53 2.77
C LEU A 223 -13.93 -8.37 2.95
N ALA A 224 -12.63 -8.64 2.94
CA ALA A 224 -11.60 -7.62 2.98
C ALA A 224 -11.82 -6.59 1.86
N LEU A 225 -11.68 -5.31 2.19
CA LEU A 225 -11.95 -4.22 1.26
C LEU A 225 -11.06 -4.33 0.03
N SER A 226 -9.78 -4.66 0.24
CA SER A 226 -8.81 -4.92 -0.83
C SER A 226 -9.33 -5.94 -1.85
N ALA A 227 -9.79 -7.10 -1.40
CA ALA A 227 -10.27 -8.18 -2.27
C ALA A 227 -11.49 -7.75 -3.09
N ILE A 228 -12.48 -7.11 -2.43
CA ILE A 228 -13.70 -6.64 -3.08
C ILE A 228 -13.36 -5.58 -4.13
N MET A 229 -12.51 -4.61 -3.79
CA MET A 229 -12.11 -3.53 -4.69
C MET A 229 -11.33 -4.05 -5.87
N HIS A 230 -10.28 -4.85 -5.66
CA HIS A 230 -9.51 -5.43 -6.77
C HIS A 230 -10.39 -6.22 -7.73
N LYS A 231 -11.32 -7.04 -7.22
CA LYS A 231 -12.24 -7.78 -8.06
C LYS A 231 -13.13 -6.86 -8.90
N GLY A 232 -13.74 -5.85 -8.26
CA GLY A 232 -14.61 -4.91 -8.97
C GLY A 232 -13.88 -4.02 -9.97
N HIS A 233 -12.62 -3.69 -9.70
CA HIS A 233 -11.85 -2.72 -10.47
C HIS A 233 -10.95 -3.35 -11.54
N LEU A 234 -10.35 -4.51 -11.27
CA LEU A 234 -9.41 -5.13 -12.20
C LEU A 234 -10.07 -6.15 -13.14
N LEU A 235 -11.28 -6.61 -12.83
CA LEU A 235 -12.08 -7.48 -13.70
C LEU A 235 -13.25 -6.76 -14.36
N GLY A 236 -13.52 -5.51 -13.99
CA GLY A 236 -14.60 -4.72 -14.55
C GLY A 236 -14.20 -4.07 -15.88
N GLU A 237 -15.09 -4.12 -16.88
CA GLU A 237 -14.85 -3.51 -18.21
C GLU A 237 -14.62 -1.99 -18.13
N HIS A 238 -15.15 -1.33 -17.10
CA HIS A 238 -15.08 0.12 -16.98
C HIS A 238 -13.68 0.67 -16.69
N TYR A 239 -12.78 -0.16 -16.16
CA TYR A 239 -11.45 0.27 -15.73
C TYR A 239 -10.39 0.19 -16.82
N GLU A 240 -10.67 -0.54 -17.91
CA GLU A 240 -9.72 -0.67 -19.02
C GLU A 240 -9.39 0.69 -19.63
N LYS A 241 -10.37 1.61 -19.74
CA LYS A 241 -10.14 2.99 -20.21
C LYS A 241 -9.24 3.83 -19.29
N TYR A 242 -9.07 3.42 -18.04
CA TYR A 242 -8.13 4.02 -17.09
C TYR A 242 -6.83 3.22 -16.97
N GLY A 243 -6.65 2.22 -17.85
CA GLY A 243 -5.48 1.36 -17.89
C GLY A 243 -5.48 0.24 -16.85
N ASN A 244 -6.57 -0.01 -16.12
CA ASN A 244 -6.59 -0.97 -15.00
C ASN A 244 -5.40 -0.77 -14.03
N SER A 245 -4.91 0.47 -13.91
CA SER A 245 -3.63 0.71 -13.27
C SER A 245 -3.76 0.62 -11.76
N CYS A 246 -2.92 -0.19 -11.11
CA CYS A 246 -2.86 -0.27 -9.66
C CYS A 246 -2.55 1.10 -9.03
N ILE A 247 -1.74 1.92 -9.72
CA ILE A 247 -1.31 3.23 -9.24
C ILE A 247 -2.37 4.31 -9.40
N ASN A 248 -3.51 4.04 -10.06
CA ASN A 248 -4.68 4.92 -9.97
C ASN A 248 -5.24 4.94 -8.54
N CYS A 249 -5.11 3.83 -7.82
CA CYS A 249 -5.67 3.68 -6.47
C CYS A 249 -4.59 3.73 -5.39
N HIS A 250 -3.38 3.24 -5.68
CA HIS A 250 -2.27 3.22 -4.73
C HIS A 250 -1.28 4.33 -5.03
N ASP A 251 -0.72 4.93 -3.98
CA ASP A 251 0.50 5.69 -4.14
C ASP A 251 1.65 4.76 -4.56
N GLN A 252 2.62 5.32 -5.30
CA GLN A 252 3.88 4.62 -5.58
C GLN A 252 4.90 4.85 -4.45
N THR A 253 4.44 5.21 -3.25
CA THR A 253 5.36 5.28 -2.12
C THR A 253 5.75 3.86 -1.75
N ASN A 254 6.88 3.72 -1.07
CA ASN A 254 7.41 2.43 -0.59
C ASN A 254 6.42 1.57 0.24
N LYS A 255 5.26 2.11 0.63
CA LYS A 255 4.21 1.43 1.40
C LYS A 255 3.01 1.01 0.55
N MET A 256 2.86 1.53 -0.68
CA MET A 256 1.71 1.30 -1.57
C MET A 256 0.38 1.51 -0.85
N ILE A 257 0.20 2.70 -0.27
CA ILE A 257 -1.00 3.06 0.49
C ILE A 257 -2.09 3.45 -0.52
N VAL A 258 -3.35 3.10 -0.23
CA VAL A 258 -4.47 3.55 -1.05
C VAL A 258 -4.60 5.07 -0.90
N LYS A 259 -4.62 5.79 -2.02
CA LYS A 259 -4.76 7.24 -2.04
C LYS A 259 -6.05 7.67 -1.36
N GLY A 260 -5.93 8.59 -0.41
CA GLY A 260 -7.06 9.09 0.37
C GLY A 260 -7.37 8.31 1.64
N LEU A 261 -6.55 7.30 1.99
CA LEU A 261 -6.47 6.67 3.31
C LEU A 261 -5.20 7.11 4.05
#